data_AF-A0A9E1WP68-F1
#
_entry.id   AF-A0A9E1WP68-F1
#
_cell.length_a   1.000
_cell.length_b   1.000
_cell.length_c   1.000
_cell.angle_alpha   90.00
_cell.angle_beta   90.00
_cell.angle_gamma   90.00
#
_symmetry.space_group_name_H-M   'P 1'
#
loop_
_entity.id
_entity.type
_entity.pdbx_description
1 polymer ?
#
loop_
_entity_poly.entity_id
_entity_poly.type
_entity_poly.pdbx_seq_one_letter_code
_entity_poly.pdbx_strand_id
1 'polypeptide(L)'
;ADAIYWLDGATGQFVTSSYYAEHNPRWLDDFNAGELNDFKMNIWQNQIPIKYRSLAEPDRSEYENFGVNFTFPHNFEDEKGENLDMSDQEKLNRWFYDTPLADEALFAMAKATMINEELGQDDSVDYLAVIINSTDNVGHAYGGRSQEILDTLIRIDLALGSFLTFLDDTIGEDAYVIAISGDHGSPDVIEYQQQKFGQGRRISQAQIDELLDAVEAEASTTTKTGNELISSLEAIIESYDFVYDAITEQEIDGVKLSQNPYMEAFRRNWVKGRIPDFPLWGTGQRDHHPARYGIVVLFHENTIFHAAPVVHGSPYSYDRAVPIVFYGSGLGNIEKSARTIDVAPTLAAIAGIKFPTGLDGKVLLD
;
A
#
# COMPACT_ATOMS: atom_id res chain seq x y z
N ALA A 1 -6.40 4.00 20.13
CA ALA A 1 -5.47 5.12 19.89
C ALA A 1 -6.11 6.35 20.46
N ASP A 2 -5.37 7.09 21.27
CA ASP A 2 -5.82 8.34 21.88
C ASP A 2 -5.88 9.48 20.85
N ALA A 3 -5.06 9.40 19.80
CA ALA A 3 -5.14 10.26 18.62
C ALA A 3 -4.76 9.50 17.34
N ILE A 4 -5.27 9.99 16.19
CA ILE A 4 -4.79 9.65 14.86
C ILE A 4 -4.72 10.93 14.03
N TYR A 5 -3.61 11.07 13.30
CA TYR A 5 -3.36 12.17 12.39
C TYR A 5 -2.98 11.63 11.02
N TRP A 6 -3.37 12.32 9.97
CA TRP A 6 -2.97 12.00 8.59
C TRP A 6 -2.81 13.27 7.77
N LEU A 7 -1.92 13.24 6.79
CA LEU A 7 -1.82 14.30 5.79
C LEU A 7 -3.02 14.19 4.85
N ASP A 8 -3.89 15.20 4.84
CA ASP A 8 -4.99 15.26 3.91
C ASP A 8 -4.52 15.87 2.58
N GLY A 9 -4.56 15.10 1.49
CA GLY A 9 -4.12 15.56 0.17
C GLY A 9 -4.91 16.74 -0.40
N ALA A 10 -6.15 16.97 0.06
CA ALA A 10 -6.95 18.11 -0.38
C ALA A 10 -6.46 19.42 0.24
N THR A 11 -6.34 19.46 1.57
CA THR A 11 -5.87 20.65 2.31
C THR A 11 -4.34 20.77 2.34
N GLY A 12 -3.64 19.66 2.12
CA GLY A 12 -2.20 19.52 2.32
C GLY A 12 -1.78 19.71 3.77
N GLN A 13 -2.65 19.46 4.75
CA GLN A 13 -2.37 19.65 6.17
C GLN A 13 -2.49 18.32 6.90
N PHE A 14 -1.75 18.17 8.00
CA PHE A 14 -2.04 17.09 8.93
C PHE A 14 -3.31 17.41 9.72
N VAL A 15 -4.25 16.47 9.72
CA VAL A 15 -5.58 16.65 10.34
C VAL A 15 -5.95 15.45 11.18
N THR A 16 -6.98 15.61 12.01
CA THR A 16 -7.64 14.53 12.74
C THR A 16 -9.14 14.46 12.42
N SER A 17 -9.86 13.49 12.99
CA SER A 17 -11.33 13.42 12.89
C SER A 17 -12.01 13.69 14.22
N SER A 18 -13.29 14.05 14.14
CA SER A 18 -14.17 14.20 15.31
C SER A 18 -14.38 12.92 16.13
N TYR A 19 -13.91 11.77 15.64
CA TYR A 19 -13.83 10.56 16.46
C TYR A 19 -12.76 10.67 17.55
N TYR A 20 -11.63 11.34 17.26
CA TYR A 20 -10.51 11.51 18.20
C TYR A 20 -10.54 12.85 18.92
N ALA A 21 -10.81 13.95 18.19
CA ALA A 21 -10.87 15.30 18.77
C ALA A 21 -11.79 16.22 17.97
N GLU A 22 -12.48 17.16 18.65
CA GLU A 22 -13.33 18.17 17.98
C GLU A 22 -12.52 19.09 17.05
N HIS A 23 -11.25 19.36 17.41
CA HIS A 23 -10.32 20.21 16.68
C HIS A 23 -8.90 19.64 16.77
N ASN A 24 -8.02 20.06 15.86
CA ASN A 24 -6.59 19.79 15.96
C ASN A 24 -6.03 20.33 17.29
N PRO A 25 -5.06 19.63 17.93
CA PRO A 25 -4.33 20.21 19.03
C PRO A 25 -3.48 21.39 18.55
N ARG A 26 -3.19 22.33 19.45
CA ARG A 26 -2.52 23.59 19.10
C ARG A 26 -1.16 23.37 18.42
N TRP A 27 -0.38 22.41 18.89
CA TRP A 27 0.93 22.11 18.33
C TRP A 27 0.84 21.61 16.87
N LEU A 28 -0.24 20.91 16.51
CA LEU A 28 -0.45 20.43 15.14
C LEU A 28 -0.80 21.58 14.20
N ASP A 29 -1.64 22.52 14.65
CA ASP A 29 -1.93 23.75 13.90
C ASP A 29 -0.67 24.60 13.71
N ASP A 30 0.18 24.70 14.73
CA ASP A 30 1.45 25.42 14.66
C ASP A 30 2.45 24.72 13.72
N PHE A 31 2.50 23.37 13.71
CA PHE A 31 3.30 22.60 12.75
C PHE A 31 2.81 22.81 11.31
N ASN A 32 1.50 22.74 11.08
CA ASN A 32 0.89 22.98 9.77
C ASN A 32 1.14 24.40 9.25
N ALA A 33 1.15 25.40 10.13
CA ALA A 33 1.38 26.80 9.78
C ALA A 33 2.87 27.16 9.62
N GLY A 34 3.77 26.35 10.20
CA GLY A 34 5.21 26.57 10.20
C GLY A 34 5.94 25.50 9.39
N GLU A 35 6.54 24.55 10.10
CA GLU A 35 7.52 23.58 9.61
C GLU A 35 7.04 22.76 8.39
N LEU A 36 5.74 22.43 8.31
CA LEU A 36 5.19 21.73 7.14
C LEU A 36 5.44 22.46 5.81
N ASN A 37 5.43 23.80 5.83
CA ASN A 37 5.63 24.59 4.61
C ASN A 37 7.05 24.49 4.07
N ASP A 38 8.04 24.20 4.92
CA ASP A 38 9.44 24.03 4.51
C ASP A 38 9.62 22.78 3.63
N PHE A 39 8.77 21.76 3.82
CA PHE A 39 8.77 20.55 2.98
C PHE A 39 8.03 20.76 1.65
N LYS A 40 6.88 21.43 1.68
CA LYS A 40 6.04 21.63 0.48
C LYS A 40 6.72 22.38 -0.65
N MET A 41 7.62 23.30 -0.33
CA MET A 41 8.28 24.17 -1.31
C MET A 41 9.60 23.59 -1.84
N ASN A 42 9.98 22.37 -1.42
CA ASN A 42 11.23 21.76 -1.84
C ASN A 42 11.14 21.11 -3.23
N ILE A 43 12.30 21.05 -3.89
CA ILE A 43 12.47 20.30 -5.13
C ILE A 43 12.85 18.87 -4.77
N TRP A 44 12.15 17.91 -5.35
CA TRP A 44 12.53 16.51 -5.24
C TRP A 44 13.69 16.23 -6.20
N GLN A 45 14.89 16.28 -5.62
CA GLN A 45 16.17 16.04 -6.29
C GLN A 45 16.58 14.58 -6.17
N ASN A 46 17.32 14.07 -7.17
CA ASN A 46 17.95 12.76 -7.09
C ASN A 46 19.14 12.82 -6.11
N GLN A 47 18.92 12.30 -4.90
CA GLN A 47 19.90 12.19 -3.84
C GLN A 47 20.64 10.84 -3.84
N ILE A 48 20.30 9.94 -4.77
CA ILE A 48 20.95 8.62 -4.88
C ILE A 48 22.46 8.81 -5.08
N PRO A 49 23.30 8.33 -4.14
CA PRO A 49 24.73 8.33 -4.32
C PRO A 49 25.11 7.57 -5.59
N ILE A 50 26.07 8.10 -6.37
CA ILE A 50 26.46 7.55 -7.68
C ILE A 50 26.69 6.04 -7.66
N LYS A 51 27.29 5.51 -6.57
CA LYS A 51 27.56 4.07 -6.39
C LYS A 51 26.31 3.18 -6.32
N TYR A 52 25.14 3.74 -6.02
CA TYR A 52 23.88 3.01 -5.87
C TYR A 52 22.93 3.19 -7.05
N ARG A 53 23.17 4.16 -7.95
CA ARG A 53 22.29 4.42 -9.10
C ARG A 53 22.09 3.21 -10.03
N SER A 54 23.04 2.28 -10.07
CA SER A 54 22.93 1.05 -10.85
C SER A 54 22.00 -0.01 -10.25
N LEU A 55 21.41 0.23 -9.08
CA LEU A 55 20.39 -0.63 -8.48
C LEU A 55 19.00 -0.40 -9.09
N ALA A 56 18.83 0.72 -9.80
CA ALA A 56 17.64 1.07 -10.56
C ALA A 56 17.94 1.10 -12.06
N GLU A 57 16.90 1.14 -12.89
CA GLU A 57 17.02 1.42 -14.31
C GLU A 57 17.46 2.87 -14.56
N PRO A 58 18.00 3.19 -15.76
CA PRO A 58 18.33 4.56 -16.10
C PRO A 58 17.10 5.47 -16.07
N ASP A 59 17.28 6.70 -15.56
CA ASP A 59 16.31 7.80 -15.42
C ASP A 59 15.80 8.32 -16.79
N ARG A 60 15.06 7.46 -17.50
CA ARG A 60 14.57 7.66 -18.88
C ARG A 60 13.63 6.53 -19.33
N SER A 61 13.05 5.75 -18.42
CA SER A 61 12.18 4.65 -18.83
C SER A 61 10.80 5.21 -19.18
N GLU A 62 10.38 5.14 -20.44
CA GLU A 62 9.06 5.64 -20.87
C GLU A 62 7.87 4.89 -20.23
N TYR A 63 8.14 3.79 -19.51
CA TYR A 63 7.13 3.05 -18.74
C TYR A 63 6.84 3.72 -17.38
N GLU A 64 7.77 4.51 -16.86
CA GLU A 64 7.62 5.29 -15.62
C GLU A 64 6.63 6.43 -15.87
N ASN A 65 5.61 6.53 -15.02
CA ASN A 65 4.55 7.55 -15.04
C ASN A 65 3.97 7.80 -16.44
N PHE A 66 3.89 6.74 -17.26
CA PHE A 66 3.50 6.77 -18.68
C PHE A 66 4.25 7.81 -19.53
N GLY A 67 5.54 8.04 -19.23
CA GLY A 67 6.37 8.98 -19.96
C GLY A 67 6.07 10.45 -19.65
N VAL A 68 5.39 10.74 -18.54
CA VAL A 68 5.15 12.11 -18.05
C VAL A 68 5.95 12.33 -16.78
N ASN A 69 6.78 13.37 -16.70
CA ASN A 69 7.54 13.73 -15.49
C ASN A 69 8.27 12.52 -14.87
N PHE A 70 9.00 11.79 -15.71
CA PHE A 70 9.64 10.50 -15.40
C PHE A 70 11.17 10.60 -15.33
N THR A 71 11.67 11.81 -15.09
CA THR A 71 13.09 12.10 -14.96
C THR A 71 13.30 13.17 -13.91
N PHE A 72 14.38 13.05 -13.15
CA PHE A 72 14.75 14.09 -12.19
C PHE A 72 15.26 15.38 -12.87
N PRO A 73 15.13 16.54 -12.20
CA PRO A 73 14.48 16.77 -10.90
C PRO A 73 12.96 17.01 -11.02
N HIS A 74 12.22 16.67 -9.97
CA HIS A 74 10.77 16.91 -9.88
C HIS A 74 10.49 18.18 -9.08
N ASN A 75 9.75 19.11 -9.66
CA ASN A 75 9.32 20.33 -8.97
C ASN A 75 7.92 20.76 -9.39
N PHE A 76 7.21 21.37 -8.44
CA PHE A 76 5.82 21.76 -8.63
C PHE A 76 5.57 22.63 -9.86
N GLU A 77 6.41 23.63 -10.15
CA GLU A 77 6.14 24.57 -11.24
C GLU A 77 6.13 23.89 -12.61
N ASP A 78 7.01 22.92 -12.82
CA ASP A 78 7.07 22.14 -14.07
C ASP A 78 5.99 21.04 -14.13
N GLU A 79 5.48 20.58 -12.98
CA GLU A 79 4.65 19.38 -12.88
C GLU A 79 3.18 19.64 -12.49
N LYS A 80 2.80 20.88 -12.15
CA LYS A 80 1.46 21.23 -11.64
C LYS A 80 0.29 20.89 -12.56
N GLY A 81 0.54 20.64 -13.85
CA GLY A 81 -0.48 20.33 -14.84
C GLY A 81 -1.37 21.53 -15.14
N GLU A 82 -1.07 22.25 -16.23
CA GLU A 82 -1.79 23.49 -16.58
C GLU A 82 -3.29 23.27 -16.87
N ASN A 83 -3.68 22.07 -17.30
CA ASN A 83 -5.05 21.75 -17.74
C ASN A 83 -5.95 21.15 -16.64
N LEU A 84 -5.49 21.11 -15.39
CA LEU A 84 -6.31 20.65 -14.26
C LEU A 84 -7.21 21.78 -13.74
N ASP A 85 -8.51 21.49 -13.61
CA ASP A 85 -9.53 22.39 -13.02
C ASP A 85 -9.41 22.41 -11.48
N MET A 86 -8.30 22.98 -11.01
CA MET A 86 -7.91 23.10 -9.60
C MET A 86 -7.17 24.42 -9.41
N SER A 87 -7.20 25.01 -8.22
CA SER A 87 -6.33 26.13 -7.86
C SER A 87 -4.87 25.67 -7.76
N ASP A 88 -3.92 26.62 -7.89
CA ASP A 88 -2.48 26.30 -7.73
C ASP A 88 -2.18 25.70 -6.34
N GLN A 89 -2.91 26.11 -5.30
CA GLN A 89 -2.75 25.55 -3.97
C GLN A 89 -3.18 24.08 -3.89
N GLU A 90 -4.32 23.74 -4.49
CA GLU A 90 -4.80 22.35 -4.55
C GLU A 90 -3.85 21.46 -5.38
N LYS A 91 -3.31 22.00 -6.48
CA LYS A 91 -2.29 21.32 -7.28
C LYS A 91 -1.01 21.08 -6.49
N LEU A 92 -0.55 22.07 -5.72
CA LEU A 92 0.63 21.95 -4.87
C LEU A 92 0.43 20.90 -3.78
N ASN A 93 -0.72 20.91 -3.11
CA ASN A 93 -1.04 19.94 -2.08
C ASN A 93 -1.04 18.51 -2.63
N ARG A 94 -1.66 18.30 -3.80
CA ARG A 94 -1.65 17.01 -4.47
C ARG A 94 -0.24 16.58 -4.90
N TRP A 95 0.50 17.48 -5.55
CA TRP A 95 1.87 17.22 -5.98
C TRP A 95 2.75 16.81 -4.79
N PHE A 96 2.70 17.57 -3.69
CA PHE A 96 3.44 17.27 -2.48
C PHE A 96 3.09 15.90 -1.89
N TYR A 97 1.79 15.58 -1.80
CA TYR A 97 1.28 14.31 -1.28
C TYR A 97 1.83 13.09 -2.06
N ASP A 98 2.08 13.25 -3.36
CA ASP A 98 2.57 12.19 -4.24
C ASP A 98 4.12 12.09 -4.30
N THR A 99 4.85 12.86 -3.47
CA THR A 99 6.32 12.88 -3.42
C THR A 99 6.87 12.31 -2.11
N PRO A 100 8.16 11.90 -2.04
CA PRO A 100 8.80 11.50 -0.77
C PRO A 100 8.91 12.63 0.26
N LEU A 101 8.69 13.89 -0.15
CA LEU A 101 8.72 15.04 0.76
C LEU A 101 7.59 14.97 1.80
N ALA A 102 6.46 14.32 1.48
CA ALA A 102 5.37 14.08 2.41
C ALA A 102 5.80 13.18 3.58
N ASP A 103 6.56 12.11 3.32
CA ASP A 103 7.06 11.22 4.37
C ASP A 103 8.20 11.87 5.19
N GLU A 104 9.02 12.75 4.60
CA GLU A 104 9.96 13.56 5.38
C GLU A 104 9.22 14.46 6.39
N ALA A 105 8.12 15.10 5.95
CA ALA A 105 7.24 15.87 6.83
C ALA A 105 6.55 14.97 7.88
N LEU A 106 6.18 13.74 7.52
CA LEU A 106 5.61 12.75 8.45
C LEU A 106 6.62 12.41 9.57
N PHE A 107 7.90 12.19 9.26
CA PHE A 107 8.90 11.92 10.29
C PHE A 107 9.17 13.14 11.19
N ALA A 108 9.13 14.35 10.64
CA ALA A 108 9.18 15.57 11.45
C ALA A 108 7.95 15.68 12.39
N MET A 109 6.76 15.40 11.85
CA MET A 109 5.51 15.34 12.61
C MET A 109 5.55 14.26 13.70
N ALA A 110 6.12 13.09 13.43
CA ALA A 110 6.26 12.01 14.42
C ALA A 110 7.12 12.45 15.61
N LYS A 111 8.24 13.15 15.35
CA LYS A 111 9.07 13.74 16.43
C LYS A 111 8.30 14.81 17.21
N ALA A 112 7.58 15.70 16.52
CA ALA A 112 6.74 16.71 17.17
C ALA A 112 5.66 16.07 18.05
N THR A 113 5.04 14.97 17.59
CA THR A 113 4.06 14.20 18.38
C THR A 113 4.68 13.66 19.65
N MET A 114 5.85 13.01 19.57
CA MET A 114 6.53 12.47 20.75
C MET A 114 6.89 13.54 21.79
N ILE A 115 7.27 14.74 21.34
CA ILE A 115 7.59 15.85 22.24
C ILE A 115 6.32 16.39 22.91
N ASN A 116 5.27 16.66 22.13
CA ASN A 116 4.08 17.37 22.64
C ASN A 116 3.09 16.46 23.38
N GLU A 117 3.10 15.15 23.08
CA GLU A 117 2.29 14.13 23.75
C GLU A 117 3.10 13.32 24.77
N GLU A 118 4.36 13.72 25.03
CA GLU A 118 5.25 13.14 26.06
C GLU A 118 5.49 11.61 25.92
N LEU A 119 5.43 11.07 24.70
CA LEU A 119 5.52 9.63 24.45
C LEU A 119 6.89 9.06 24.84
N GLY A 120 6.87 8.01 25.68
CA GLY A 120 8.05 7.31 26.19
C GLY A 120 8.79 8.09 27.28
N GLN A 121 8.21 9.14 27.84
CA GLN A 121 8.85 10.01 28.84
C GLN A 121 8.39 9.72 30.28
N ASP A 122 7.55 8.70 30.48
CA ASP A 122 7.16 8.20 31.80
C ASP A 122 7.26 6.66 31.91
N ASP A 123 6.76 6.07 33.00
CA ASP A 123 6.84 4.62 33.25
C ASP A 123 5.76 3.79 32.51
N SER A 124 4.87 4.45 31.77
CA SER A 124 3.81 3.81 30.99
C SER A 124 4.31 3.46 29.59
N VAL A 125 3.84 2.32 29.05
CA VAL A 125 4.16 1.96 27.67
C VAL A 125 3.28 2.75 26.71
N ASP A 126 3.90 3.55 25.87
CA ASP A 126 3.27 4.22 24.74
C ASP A 126 3.39 3.42 23.44
N TYR A 127 2.52 3.72 22.48
CA TYR A 127 2.54 3.11 21.15
C TYR A 127 2.40 4.17 20.06
N LEU A 128 3.43 4.30 19.24
CA LEU A 128 3.44 5.15 18.05
C LEU A 128 3.45 4.28 16.79
N ALA A 129 2.49 4.51 15.90
CA ALA A 129 2.51 3.97 14.55
C ALA A 129 2.77 5.10 13.55
N VAL A 130 3.79 4.90 12.70
CA VAL A 130 4.12 5.80 11.59
C VAL A 130 3.91 5.01 10.30
N ILE A 131 3.01 5.48 9.44
CA ILE A 131 2.64 4.82 8.19
C ILE A 131 3.19 5.66 7.03
N ILE A 132 4.25 5.16 6.42
CA ILE A 132 4.95 5.75 5.28
C ILE A 132 4.13 5.48 4.02
N ASN A 133 3.78 6.52 3.25
CA ASN A 133 2.88 6.37 2.10
C ASN A 133 3.57 6.62 0.75
N SER A 134 4.68 7.37 0.71
CA SER A 134 5.32 7.74 -0.56
C SER A 134 5.89 6.52 -1.29
N THR A 135 6.24 5.42 -0.62
CA THR A 135 6.62 4.17 -1.31
C THR A 135 5.49 3.59 -2.17
N ASP A 136 4.24 3.77 -1.76
CA ASP A 136 3.07 3.31 -2.52
C ASP A 136 2.75 4.29 -3.66
N ASN A 137 2.62 5.59 -3.36
CA ASN A 137 2.33 6.62 -4.37
C ASN A 137 3.40 6.64 -5.48
N VAL A 138 4.68 6.71 -5.11
CA VAL A 138 5.81 6.70 -6.05
C VAL A 138 5.92 5.33 -6.72
N GLY A 139 5.69 4.24 -6.00
CA GLY A 139 5.70 2.89 -6.55
C GLY A 139 4.63 2.68 -7.63
N HIS A 140 3.42 3.19 -7.43
CA HIS A 140 2.34 3.16 -8.41
C HIS A 140 2.70 3.93 -9.68
N ALA A 141 3.24 5.14 -9.52
CA ALA A 141 3.57 6.03 -10.63
C ALA A 141 4.80 5.55 -11.42
N TYR A 142 5.88 5.14 -10.75
CA TYR A 142 7.17 4.90 -11.41
C TYR A 142 7.57 3.41 -11.45
N GLY A 143 7.07 2.59 -10.53
CA GLY A 143 7.36 1.16 -10.44
C GLY A 143 8.66 0.82 -9.70
N GLY A 144 8.79 -0.44 -9.28
CA GLY A 144 9.84 -0.90 -8.36
C GLY A 144 11.29 -0.85 -8.85
N ARG A 145 11.53 -0.43 -10.09
CA ARG A 145 12.88 -0.34 -10.69
C ARG A 145 13.32 1.09 -11.02
N SER A 146 12.50 2.08 -10.72
CA SER A 146 12.79 3.46 -11.08
C SER A 146 13.84 4.10 -10.18
N GLN A 147 14.40 5.24 -10.62
CA GLN A 147 15.26 6.02 -9.73
C GLN A 147 14.44 6.72 -8.64
N GLU A 148 13.18 7.03 -8.92
CA GLU A 148 12.25 7.67 -7.99
C GLU A 148 11.98 6.80 -6.77
N ILE A 149 11.72 5.50 -6.94
CA ILE A 149 11.51 4.60 -5.80
C ILE A 149 12.83 4.35 -5.04
N LEU A 150 13.97 4.25 -5.74
CA LEU A 150 15.27 4.09 -5.08
C LEU A 150 15.65 5.33 -4.26
N ASP A 151 15.39 6.53 -4.79
CA ASP A 151 15.58 7.79 -4.07
C ASP A 151 14.64 7.89 -2.86
N THR A 152 13.38 7.50 -3.03
CA THR A 152 12.38 7.43 -1.94
C THR A 152 12.85 6.51 -0.82
N LEU A 153 13.35 5.32 -1.13
CA LEU A 153 13.89 4.39 -0.14
C LEU A 153 15.13 4.94 0.59
N ILE A 154 16.01 5.67 -0.12
CA ILE A 154 17.17 6.33 0.50
C ILE A 154 16.73 7.46 1.44
N ARG A 155 15.72 8.24 1.06
CA ARG A 155 15.17 9.29 1.94
C ARG A 155 14.55 8.70 3.20
N ILE A 156 13.81 7.59 3.07
CA ILE A 156 13.26 6.85 4.21
C ILE A 156 14.37 6.30 5.11
N ASP A 157 15.44 5.73 4.55
CA ASP A 157 16.60 5.26 5.32
C ASP A 157 17.23 6.40 6.14
N LEU A 158 17.43 7.57 5.52
CA LEU A 158 17.97 8.75 6.21
C LEU A 158 17.00 9.31 7.27
N ALA A 159 15.70 9.38 6.97
CA ALA A 159 14.68 9.87 7.89
C ALA A 159 14.53 8.93 9.10
N LEU A 160 14.53 7.62 8.86
CA LEU A 160 14.51 6.60 9.91
C LEU A 160 15.77 6.67 10.77
N GLY A 161 16.96 6.80 10.18
CA GLY A 161 18.20 6.98 10.94
C GLY A 161 18.17 8.23 11.82
N SER A 162 17.63 9.33 11.31
CA SER A 162 17.41 10.56 12.08
C SER A 162 16.36 10.39 13.18
N PHE A 163 15.32 9.59 12.94
CA PHE A 163 14.30 9.27 13.94
C PHE A 163 14.86 8.39 15.07
N LEU A 164 15.64 7.37 14.74
CA LEU A 164 16.33 6.52 15.73
C LEU A 164 17.28 7.34 16.60
N THR A 165 18.09 8.22 15.99
CA THR A 165 18.95 9.14 16.75
C THR A 165 18.14 10.02 17.71
N PHE A 166 16.98 10.52 17.26
CA PHE A 166 16.08 11.29 18.10
C PHE A 166 15.52 10.47 19.27
N LEU A 167 15.18 9.19 19.07
CA LEU A 167 14.74 8.30 20.16
C LEU A 167 15.85 8.08 21.19
N ASP A 168 17.07 7.80 20.72
CA ASP A 168 18.24 7.62 21.58
C ASP A 168 18.50 8.86 22.44
N ASP A 169 18.40 10.05 21.85
CA ASP A 169 18.60 11.33 22.54
C ASP A 169 17.45 11.69 23.50
N THR A 170 16.21 11.28 23.21
CA THR A 170 15.01 11.71 23.95
C THR A 170 14.66 10.76 25.09
N ILE A 171 14.67 9.45 24.83
CA ILE A 171 14.21 8.42 25.78
C ILE A 171 15.29 7.36 26.08
N GLY A 172 16.34 7.27 25.27
CA GLY A 172 17.45 6.34 25.44
C GLY A 172 17.32 5.05 24.62
N GLU A 173 18.46 4.51 24.19
CA GLU A 173 18.55 3.31 23.32
C GLU A 173 17.89 2.05 23.92
N ASP A 174 17.82 1.97 25.25
CA ASP A 174 17.23 0.85 25.98
C ASP A 174 15.70 0.98 26.20
N ALA A 175 15.08 2.09 25.78
CA ALA A 175 13.70 2.44 26.13
C ALA A 175 12.66 2.11 25.03
N TYR A 176 13.08 1.64 23.85
CA TYR A 176 12.16 1.38 22.75
C TYR A 176 12.41 0.06 22.01
N VAL A 177 11.34 -0.45 21.39
CA VAL A 177 11.37 -1.49 20.37
C VAL A 177 10.52 -1.04 19.20
N ILE A 178 11.04 -1.22 17.99
CA ILE A 178 10.40 -0.88 16.72
C ILE A 178 10.16 -2.16 15.93
N ALA A 179 9.01 -2.23 15.25
CA ALA A 179 8.76 -3.20 14.20
C ALA A 179 8.52 -2.46 12.87
N ILE A 180 9.20 -2.88 11.81
CA ILE A 180 9.07 -2.35 10.45
C ILE A 180 8.56 -3.45 9.54
N SER A 181 7.54 -3.15 8.75
CA SER A 181 6.99 -4.05 7.73
C SER A 181 6.38 -3.26 6.58
N GLY A 182 6.12 -3.95 5.46
CA GLY A 182 5.15 -3.50 4.46
C GLY A 182 3.77 -4.10 4.75
N ASP A 183 2.71 -3.43 4.30
CA ASP A 183 1.36 -3.99 4.20
C ASP A 183 1.22 -4.89 2.96
N HIS A 184 1.95 -4.57 1.89
CA HIS A 184 2.13 -5.39 0.70
C HIS A 184 3.50 -5.15 0.04
N GLY A 185 3.81 -5.99 -0.95
CA GLY A 185 4.90 -5.77 -1.90
C GLY A 185 4.43 -5.03 -3.15
N SER A 186 5.19 -5.11 -4.23
CA SER A 186 4.83 -4.46 -5.50
C SER A 186 5.46 -5.23 -6.68
N PRO A 187 4.76 -5.38 -7.82
CA PRO A 187 5.35 -5.93 -9.02
C PRO A 187 6.24 -4.91 -9.74
N ASP A 188 7.03 -5.41 -10.70
CA ASP A 188 7.65 -4.55 -11.70
C ASP A 188 6.59 -4.00 -12.68
N VAL A 189 6.91 -2.91 -13.37
CA VAL A 189 6.06 -2.38 -14.46
C VAL A 189 5.81 -3.46 -15.52
N ILE A 190 4.56 -3.63 -15.94
CA ILE A 190 4.19 -4.74 -16.84
C ILE A 190 4.82 -4.59 -18.22
N GLU A 191 4.91 -3.37 -18.73
CA GLU A 191 5.59 -3.10 -20.01
C GLU A 191 7.10 -3.40 -19.93
N TYR A 192 7.73 -3.19 -18.76
CA TYR A 192 9.10 -3.62 -18.52
C TYR A 192 9.22 -5.15 -18.54
N GLN A 193 8.30 -5.85 -17.85
CA GLN A 193 8.23 -7.31 -17.85
C GLN A 193 8.07 -7.88 -19.27
N GLN A 194 7.24 -7.23 -20.09
CA GLN A 194 7.02 -7.62 -21.50
C GLN A 194 8.29 -7.44 -22.31
N GLN A 195 8.95 -6.29 -22.18
CA GLN A 195 10.16 -5.97 -22.94
C GLN A 195 11.34 -6.87 -22.57
N LYS A 196 11.55 -7.13 -21.27
CA LYS A 196 12.75 -7.84 -20.77
C LYS A 196 12.60 -9.35 -20.79
N PHE A 197 11.42 -9.86 -20.48
CA PHE A 197 11.19 -11.29 -20.25
C PHE A 197 10.18 -11.91 -21.21
N GLY A 198 9.49 -11.10 -22.03
CA GLY A 198 8.40 -11.58 -22.87
C GLY A 198 7.18 -12.06 -22.08
N GLN A 199 7.02 -11.54 -20.84
CA GLN A 199 5.96 -11.92 -19.91
C GLN A 199 5.18 -10.69 -19.46
N GLY A 200 3.97 -10.90 -18.97
CA GLY A 200 3.12 -9.84 -18.44
C GLY A 200 2.12 -9.27 -19.45
N ARG A 201 1.00 -8.77 -18.94
CA ARG A 201 -0.15 -8.34 -19.74
C ARG A 201 -0.92 -7.22 -19.07
N ARG A 202 -1.04 -6.07 -19.76
CA ARG A 202 -2.01 -5.04 -19.39
C ARG A 202 -3.34 -5.33 -20.08
N ILE A 203 -4.40 -5.42 -19.31
CA ILE A 203 -5.77 -5.60 -19.80
C ILE A 203 -6.37 -4.23 -20.08
N SER A 204 -7.09 -4.12 -21.19
CA SER A 204 -7.81 -2.90 -21.55
C SER A 204 -9.20 -2.86 -20.92
N GLN A 205 -9.75 -1.65 -20.77
CA GLN A 205 -11.14 -1.46 -20.35
C GLN A 205 -12.12 -2.25 -21.22
N ALA A 206 -11.90 -2.29 -22.55
CA ALA A 206 -12.75 -3.03 -23.48
C ALA A 206 -12.79 -4.54 -23.21
N GLN A 207 -11.68 -5.15 -22.82
CA GLN A 207 -11.64 -6.57 -22.46
C GLN A 207 -12.36 -6.85 -21.13
N ILE A 208 -12.27 -5.94 -20.17
CA ILE A 208 -13.04 -6.03 -18.92
C ILE A 208 -14.54 -5.89 -19.21
N ASP A 209 -14.92 -4.91 -20.05
CA ASP A 209 -16.31 -4.72 -20.44
C ASP A 209 -16.86 -5.91 -21.19
N GLU A 210 -16.09 -6.54 -22.07
CA GLU A 210 -16.49 -7.76 -22.78
C GLU A 210 -16.81 -8.91 -21.80
N LEU A 211 -15.97 -9.12 -20.78
CA LEU A 211 -16.22 -10.13 -19.74
C LEU A 211 -17.48 -9.79 -18.94
N LEU A 212 -17.62 -8.54 -18.50
CA LEU A 212 -18.78 -8.10 -17.72
C LEU A 212 -20.08 -8.19 -18.53
N ASP A 213 -20.05 -7.83 -19.82
CA ASP A 213 -21.18 -7.96 -20.74
C ASP A 213 -21.61 -9.44 -20.90
N ALA A 214 -20.65 -10.36 -21.01
CA ALA A 214 -20.93 -11.79 -21.11
C ALA A 214 -21.56 -12.36 -19.83
N VAL A 215 -21.04 -11.95 -18.66
CA VAL A 215 -21.61 -12.31 -17.35
C VAL A 215 -23.05 -11.78 -17.21
N GLU A 216 -23.26 -10.53 -17.58
CA GLU A 216 -24.57 -9.88 -17.53
C GLU A 216 -25.57 -10.54 -18.50
N ALA A 217 -25.14 -10.88 -19.71
CA ALA A 217 -25.97 -11.56 -20.70
C ALA A 217 -26.42 -12.95 -20.22
N GLU A 218 -25.53 -13.77 -19.66
CA GLU A 218 -25.90 -15.07 -19.10
C GLU A 218 -26.85 -14.89 -17.91
N ALA A 219 -26.49 -14.03 -16.95
CA ALA A 219 -27.26 -13.81 -15.74
C ALA A 219 -28.69 -13.29 -16.00
N SER A 220 -28.86 -12.43 -17.00
CA SER A 220 -30.14 -11.76 -17.27
C SER A 220 -31.11 -12.61 -18.09
N THR A 221 -30.61 -13.60 -18.84
CA THR A 221 -31.42 -14.33 -19.84
C THR A 221 -31.62 -15.81 -19.52
N THR A 222 -30.76 -16.37 -18.66
CA THR A 222 -30.77 -17.79 -18.33
C THR A 222 -31.92 -18.14 -17.38
N THR A 223 -32.33 -19.41 -17.42
CA THR A 223 -33.27 -19.99 -16.43
C THR A 223 -32.54 -20.72 -15.30
N LYS A 224 -31.20 -20.80 -15.38
CA LYS A 224 -30.35 -21.42 -14.35
C LYS A 224 -30.43 -20.61 -13.07
N THR A 225 -30.37 -21.30 -11.93
CA THR A 225 -30.40 -20.67 -10.60
C THR A 225 -29.42 -21.34 -9.64
N GLY A 226 -29.05 -20.65 -8.56
CA GLY A 226 -28.14 -21.17 -7.55
C GLY A 226 -26.82 -21.67 -8.16
N ASN A 227 -26.41 -22.89 -7.81
CA ASN A 227 -25.15 -23.47 -8.26
C ASN A 227 -25.05 -23.65 -9.78
N GLU A 228 -26.17 -23.90 -10.48
CA GLU A 228 -26.14 -24.05 -11.94
C GLU A 228 -25.81 -22.72 -12.63
N LEU A 229 -26.30 -21.60 -12.07
CA LEU A 229 -25.94 -20.27 -12.56
C LEU A 229 -24.46 -19.97 -12.27
N ILE A 230 -24.02 -20.20 -11.03
CA ILE A 230 -22.63 -19.98 -10.61
C ILE A 230 -21.67 -20.72 -11.54
N SER A 231 -21.88 -22.02 -11.78
CA SER A 231 -21.01 -22.81 -12.68
C SER A 231 -21.06 -22.38 -14.15
N SER A 232 -22.17 -21.80 -14.60
CA SER A 232 -22.23 -21.19 -15.92
C SER A 232 -21.37 -19.92 -16.01
N LEU A 233 -21.44 -19.08 -14.98
CA LEU A 233 -20.66 -17.85 -14.88
C LEU A 233 -19.17 -18.14 -14.72
N GLU A 234 -18.79 -19.13 -13.90
CA GLU A 234 -17.40 -19.63 -13.80
C GLU A 234 -16.85 -19.99 -15.19
N ALA A 235 -17.58 -20.81 -15.96
CA ALA A 235 -17.16 -21.24 -17.29
C ALA A 235 -17.02 -20.08 -18.29
N ILE A 236 -17.87 -19.04 -18.18
CA ILE A 236 -17.76 -17.83 -19.01
C ILE A 236 -16.52 -17.03 -18.61
N ILE A 237 -16.34 -16.79 -17.31
CA ILE A 237 -15.22 -16.00 -16.77
C ILE A 237 -13.88 -16.67 -17.10
N GLU A 238 -13.77 -17.98 -16.91
CA GLU A 238 -12.56 -18.77 -17.22
C GLU A 238 -12.30 -18.93 -18.72
N SER A 239 -13.25 -18.57 -19.59
CA SER A 239 -13.02 -18.58 -21.04
C SER A 239 -12.13 -17.44 -21.54
N TYR A 240 -11.92 -16.42 -20.70
CA TYR A 240 -11.03 -15.29 -20.99
C TYR A 240 -9.60 -15.64 -20.64
N ASP A 241 -8.71 -15.57 -21.63
CA ASP A 241 -7.29 -15.98 -21.53
C ASP A 241 -6.42 -15.18 -20.54
N PHE A 242 -6.93 -14.07 -19.98
CA PHE A 242 -6.27 -13.32 -18.92
C PHE A 242 -6.71 -13.71 -17.50
N VAL A 243 -7.76 -14.53 -17.39
CA VAL A 243 -8.27 -15.06 -16.13
C VAL A 243 -7.55 -16.36 -15.81
N TYR A 244 -6.95 -16.43 -14.64
CA TYR A 244 -6.35 -17.64 -14.11
C TYR A 244 -7.38 -18.56 -13.45
N ASP A 245 -8.33 -17.97 -12.71
CA ASP A 245 -9.33 -18.75 -11.95
C ASP A 245 -10.58 -17.89 -11.62
N ALA A 246 -11.74 -18.54 -11.53
CA ALA A 246 -12.98 -17.96 -11.03
C ALA A 246 -13.35 -18.61 -9.68
N ILE A 247 -12.85 -18.04 -8.59
CA ILE A 247 -12.92 -18.65 -7.27
C ILE A 247 -14.28 -18.36 -6.62
N THR A 248 -15.04 -19.40 -6.31
CA THR A 248 -16.36 -19.27 -5.66
C THR A 248 -16.30 -19.25 -4.13
N GLU A 249 -17.32 -18.69 -3.47
CA GLU A 249 -17.48 -18.81 -2.00
C GLU A 249 -17.40 -20.27 -1.53
N GLN A 250 -17.95 -21.20 -2.31
CA GLN A 250 -17.96 -22.63 -1.94
C GLN A 250 -16.56 -23.23 -1.93
N GLU A 251 -15.63 -22.72 -2.76
CA GLU A 251 -14.23 -23.15 -2.75
C GLU A 251 -13.47 -22.59 -1.57
N ILE A 252 -13.72 -21.32 -1.26
CA ILE A 252 -13.12 -20.65 -0.11
C ILE A 252 -13.60 -21.31 1.18
N ASP A 253 -14.90 -21.55 1.34
CA ASP A 253 -15.50 -22.27 2.48
C ASP A 253 -15.09 -23.76 2.54
N GLY A 254 -14.46 -24.30 1.49
CA GLY A 254 -14.01 -25.69 1.42
C GLY A 254 -15.12 -26.71 1.14
N VAL A 255 -16.30 -26.25 0.72
CA VAL A 255 -17.43 -27.08 0.28
C VAL A 255 -17.15 -27.69 -1.10
N LYS A 256 -16.57 -26.90 -2.02
CA LYS A 256 -16.07 -27.33 -3.32
C LYS A 256 -14.54 -27.44 -3.23
N LEU A 257 -13.98 -28.54 -3.72
CA LEU A 257 -12.53 -28.71 -3.77
C LEU A 257 -11.95 -27.81 -4.85
N SER A 258 -10.93 -27.02 -4.50
CA SER A 258 -10.15 -26.22 -5.45
C SER A 258 -8.70 -26.70 -5.48
N GLN A 259 -8.10 -26.67 -6.67
CA GLN A 259 -6.68 -26.96 -6.89
C GLN A 259 -5.81 -25.69 -6.91
N ASN A 260 -6.42 -24.52 -6.72
CA ASN A 260 -5.71 -23.27 -6.75
C ASN A 260 -4.73 -23.17 -5.56
N PRO A 261 -3.42 -23.01 -5.79
CA PRO A 261 -2.41 -22.98 -4.73
C PRO A 261 -2.55 -21.78 -3.78
N TYR A 262 -3.31 -20.76 -4.19
CA TYR A 262 -3.59 -19.55 -3.41
C TYR A 262 -4.85 -19.66 -2.56
N MET A 263 -5.67 -20.71 -2.73
CA MET A 263 -6.28 -21.46 -1.62
C MET A 263 -6.45 -20.74 -0.28
N GLU A 264 -5.41 -20.96 0.50
CA GLU A 264 -5.24 -20.59 1.88
C GLU A 264 -5.12 -19.06 2.07
N ALA A 265 -4.58 -18.33 1.10
CA ALA A 265 -4.45 -16.87 1.19
C ALA A 265 -5.83 -16.19 1.14
N PHE A 266 -6.73 -16.67 0.27
CA PHE A 266 -8.11 -16.18 0.21
C PHE A 266 -8.89 -16.58 1.48
N ARG A 267 -8.75 -17.83 1.94
CA ARG A 267 -9.42 -18.30 3.18
C ARG A 267 -9.10 -17.47 4.41
N ARG A 268 -7.86 -17.00 4.55
CA ARG A 268 -7.43 -16.19 5.71
C ARG A 268 -8.06 -14.81 5.75
N ASN A 269 -8.36 -14.23 4.59
CA ASN A 269 -9.00 -12.92 4.47
C ASN A 269 -10.51 -13.03 4.22
N TRP A 270 -11.06 -14.25 4.27
CA TRP A 270 -12.43 -14.53 3.90
C TRP A 270 -13.40 -14.07 4.99
N VAL A 271 -14.38 -13.27 4.59
CA VAL A 271 -15.56 -12.96 5.39
C VAL A 271 -16.77 -13.20 4.50
N LYS A 272 -17.67 -14.09 4.95
CA LYS A 272 -18.86 -14.47 4.18
C LYS A 272 -19.67 -13.24 3.74
N GLY A 273 -20.00 -13.17 2.45
CA GLY A 273 -20.74 -12.07 1.85
C GLY A 273 -19.91 -10.81 1.57
N ARG A 274 -18.59 -10.85 1.77
CA ARG A 274 -17.68 -9.74 1.47
C ARG A 274 -16.78 -10.10 0.29
N ILE A 275 -17.38 -10.15 -0.91
CA ILE A 275 -16.65 -10.36 -2.16
C ILE A 275 -16.12 -9.01 -2.66
N PRO A 276 -14.82 -8.89 -3.00
CA PRO A 276 -14.31 -7.72 -3.69
C PRO A 276 -15.01 -7.52 -5.03
N ASP A 277 -15.33 -6.28 -5.38
CA ASP A 277 -15.87 -5.97 -6.70
C ASP A 277 -14.90 -6.39 -7.81
N PHE A 278 -15.45 -6.65 -8.99
CA PHE A 278 -14.66 -6.96 -10.18
C PHE A 278 -15.02 -6.01 -11.32
N PRO A 279 -14.05 -5.29 -11.91
CA PRO A 279 -12.65 -5.19 -11.46
C PRO A 279 -12.55 -4.53 -10.07
N LEU A 280 -11.48 -4.84 -9.32
CA LEU A 280 -11.25 -4.28 -7.97
C LEU A 280 -11.23 -2.74 -7.97
N TRP A 281 -10.71 -2.17 -9.05
CA TRP A 281 -10.53 -0.73 -9.26
C TRP A 281 -11.37 -0.28 -10.46
N GLY A 282 -12.68 -0.08 -10.27
CA GLY A 282 -13.60 0.33 -11.33
C GLY A 282 -14.87 1.00 -10.81
N THR A 283 -15.42 1.92 -11.60
CA THR A 283 -16.51 2.82 -11.19
C THR A 283 -17.89 2.44 -11.75
N GLY A 284 -17.99 1.31 -12.45
CA GLY A 284 -19.26 0.86 -13.04
C GLY A 284 -20.09 0.02 -12.07
N GLN A 285 -21.12 0.62 -11.45
CA GLN A 285 -22.18 -0.15 -10.77
C GLN A 285 -23.01 -0.88 -11.83
N ARG A 286 -22.58 -2.08 -12.23
CA ARG A 286 -23.39 -2.98 -13.05
C ARG A 286 -24.36 -3.76 -12.16
N ASP A 287 -25.56 -4.03 -12.67
CA ASP A 287 -26.55 -4.82 -11.93
C ASP A 287 -26.13 -6.28 -11.78
N HIS A 288 -25.34 -6.77 -12.73
CA HIS A 288 -24.78 -8.11 -12.77
C HIS A 288 -23.25 -8.02 -12.94
N HIS A 289 -22.51 -8.49 -11.94
CA HIS A 289 -21.06 -8.63 -11.97
C HIS A 289 -20.62 -9.83 -11.12
N PRO A 290 -19.42 -10.41 -11.34
CA PRO A 290 -18.99 -11.65 -10.70
C PRO A 290 -19.15 -11.67 -9.17
N ALA A 291 -18.80 -10.56 -8.50
CA ALA A 291 -18.86 -10.46 -7.05
C ALA A 291 -20.29 -10.64 -6.47
N ARG A 292 -21.35 -10.24 -7.19
CA ARG A 292 -22.75 -10.47 -6.78
C ARG A 292 -23.14 -11.94 -6.72
N TYR A 293 -22.40 -12.77 -7.45
CA TYR A 293 -22.60 -14.22 -7.50
C TYR A 293 -21.64 -14.98 -6.61
N GLY A 294 -20.88 -14.28 -5.75
CA GLY A 294 -19.94 -14.97 -4.88
C GLY A 294 -18.64 -15.39 -5.59
N ILE A 295 -18.31 -14.76 -6.72
CA ILE A 295 -17.16 -15.14 -7.56
C ILE A 295 -16.07 -14.07 -7.49
N VAL A 296 -14.88 -14.48 -7.03
CA VAL A 296 -13.64 -13.70 -7.12
C VAL A 296 -12.94 -14.06 -8.42
N VAL A 297 -12.73 -13.08 -9.28
CA VAL A 297 -11.96 -13.28 -10.52
C VAL A 297 -10.48 -13.05 -10.24
N LEU A 298 -9.65 -14.05 -10.50
CA LEU A 298 -8.21 -13.99 -10.33
C LEU A 298 -7.53 -13.92 -11.70
N PHE A 299 -6.75 -12.86 -11.95
CA PHE A 299 -5.92 -12.77 -13.15
C PHE A 299 -4.68 -13.65 -13.09
N HIS A 300 -4.14 -14.01 -14.26
CA HIS A 300 -2.82 -14.63 -14.38
C HIS A 300 -1.71 -13.77 -13.76
N GLU A 301 -0.62 -14.41 -13.33
CA GLU A 301 0.56 -13.71 -12.81
C GLU A 301 1.09 -12.69 -13.83
N ASN A 302 1.53 -11.53 -13.33
CA ASN A 302 1.96 -10.39 -14.15
C ASN A 302 0.87 -9.83 -15.08
N THR A 303 -0.42 -10.03 -14.75
CA THR A 303 -1.54 -9.44 -15.47
C THR A 303 -2.20 -8.35 -14.64
N ILE A 304 -2.33 -7.15 -15.20
CA ILE A 304 -2.91 -5.99 -14.50
C ILE A 304 -4.02 -5.33 -15.30
N PHE A 305 -4.98 -4.77 -14.57
CA PHE A 305 -5.97 -3.83 -15.09
C PHE A 305 -6.00 -2.63 -14.14
N HIS A 306 -5.31 -1.54 -14.50
CA HIS A 306 -5.23 -0.34 -13.67
C HIS A 306 -4.85 0.90 -14.48
N ALA A 307 -5.23 2.07 -13.96
CA ALA A 307 -4.90 3.37 -14.54
C ALA A 307 -3.47 3.83 -14.23
N ALA A 308 -2.79 3.21 -13.25
CA ALA A 308 -1.37 3.47 -12.95
C ALA A 308 -0.46 2.46 -13.66
N PRO A 309 0.84 2.78 -13.85
CA PRO A 309 1.82 1.85 -14.42
C PRO A 309 1.92 0.53 -13.66
N VAL A 310 1.86 0.57 -12.33
CA VAL A 310 1.92 -0.60 -11.44
C VAL A 310 0.77 -0.57 -10.45
N VAL A 311 0.31 -1.75 -10.03
CA VAL A 311 -0.65 -1.92 -8.94
C VAL A 311 -0.37 -3.23 -8.21
N HIS A 312 -0.76 -3.33 -6.95
CA HIS A 312 -0.73 -4.53 -6.12
C HIS A 312 -2.14 -5.09 -5.90
N GLY A 313 -2.26 -6.11 -5.05
CA GLY A 313 -3.54 -6.74 -4.67
C GLY A 313 -3.74 -8.15 -5.23
N SER A 314 -2.72 -8.73 -5.86
CA SER A 314 -2.73 -10.12 -6.31
C SER A 314 -2.25 -11.10 -5.23
N PRO A 315 -2.57 -12.41 -5.33
CA PRO A 315 -2.07 -13.41 -4.38
C PRO A 315 -0.64 -13.87 -4.67
N TYR A 316 0.02 -13.28 -5.67
CA TYR A 316 1.35 -13.65 -6.11
C TYR A 316 2.44 -13.17 -5.13
N SER A 317 3.62 -13.76 -5.24
CA SER A 317 4.68 -13.56 -4.25
C SER A 317 5.17 -12.11 -4.17
N TYR A 318 5.24 -11.41 -5.30
CA TYR A 318 5.69 -10.01 -5.36
C TYR A 318 4.79 -9.04 -4.58
N ASP A 319 3.50 -9.35 -4.40
CA ASP A 319 2.57 -8.53 -3.61
C ASP A 319 2.51 -8.95 -2.13
N ARG A 320 2.95 -10.17 -1.79
CA ARG A 320 2.81 -10.73 -0.43
C ARG A 320 4.10 -10.78 0.35
N ALA A 321 5.24 -10.72 -0.33
CA ALA A 321 6.54 -10.75 0.31
C ALA A 321 6.89 -9.35 0.83
N VAL A 322 6.89 -9.20 2.15
CA VAL A 322 7.24 -7.95 2.83
C VAL A 322 8.35 -8.20 3.85
N PRO A 323 9.24 -7.21 4.10
CA PRO A 323 10.19 -7.31 5.19
C PRO A 323 9.44 -7.31 6.53
N ILE A 324 9.99 -7.99 7.53
CA ILE A 324 9.57 -7.86 8.93
C ILE A 324 10.85 -7.73 9.75
N VAL A 325 11.08 -6.56 10.32
CA VAL A 325 12.28 -6.25 11.10
C VAL A 325 11.85 -5.81 12.49
N PHE A 326 12.41 -6.43 13.53
CA PHE A 326 12.33 -5.93 14.90
C PHE A 326 13.70 -5.36 15.29
N TYR A 327 13.70 -4.19 15.91
CA TYR A 327 14.91 -3.49 16.32
C TYR A 327 14.70 -2.80 17.68
N GLY A 328 15.72 -2.78 18.52
CA GLY A 328 15.70 -2.08 19.81
C GLY A 328 16.03 -2.97 21.01
N SER A 329 15.64 -2.48 22.18
CA SER A 329 16.04 -3.00 23.49
C SER A 329 15.68 -4.47 23.71
N GLY A 330 16.62 -5.24 24.27
CA GLY A 330 16.41 -6.63 24.67
C GLY A 330 16.27 -7.65 23.52
N LEU A 331 16.39 -7.22 22.27
CA LEU A 331 16.30 -8.11 21.10
C LEU A 331 17.65 -8.73 20.75
N GLY A 332 17.63 -10.01 20.37
CA GLY A 332 18.77 -10.72 19.81
C GLY A 332 18.77 -10.73 18.28
N ASN A 333 19.85 -11.23 17.68
CA ASN A 333 19.95 -11.45 16.23
C ASN A 333 19.29 -12.79 15.86
N ILE A 334 18.08 -12.74 15.32
CA ILE A 334 17.31 -13.92 14.91
C ILE A 334 16.84 -13.72 13.47
N GLU A 335 17.12 -14.69 12.60
CA GLU A 335 16.58 -14.76 11.25
C GLU A 335 15.66 -15.98 11.12
N LYS A 336 14.37 -15.74 10.90
CA LYS A 336 13.36 -16.80 10.74
C LYS A 336 12.20 -16.35 9.86
N SER A 337 11.40 -17.30 9.42
CA SER A 337 10.15 -17.00 8.73
C SER A 337 9.15 -16.36 9.69
N ALA A 338 8.49 -15.30 9.24
CA ALA A 338 7.47 -14.55 9.97
C ALA A 338 6.33 -14.18 9.03
N ARG A 339 5.18 -13.83 9.62
CA ARG A 339 4.03 -13.25 8.93
C ARG A 339 3.70 -11.92 9.59
N THR A 340 3.11 -10.99 8.86
CA THR A 340 2.74 -9.66 9.39
C THR A 340 1.83 -9.76 10.62
N ILE A 341 0.92 -10.75 10.65
CA ILE A 341 0.06 -11.05 11.81
C ILE A 341 0.82 -11.47 13.07
N ASP A 342 2.08 -11.86 12.96
CA ASP A 342 2.94 -12.22 14.10
C ASP A 342 3.54 -10.96 14.78
N VAL A 343 3.45 -9.76 14.18
CA VAL A 343 4.00 -8.50 14.71
C VAL A 343 3.29 -8.06 15.99
N ALA A 344 1.97 -7.91 15.94
CA ALA A 344 1.18 -7.42 17.07
C ALA A 344 1.33 -8.27 18.35
N PRO A 345 1.19 -9.63 18.33
CA PRO A 345 1.40 -10.42 19.53
C PRO A 345 2.85 -10.38 20.03
N THR A 346 3.83 -10.22 19.13
CA THR A 346 5.24 -10.10 19.52
C THR A 346 5.50 -8.80 20.26
N LEU A 347 5.05 -7.65 19.74
CA LEU A 347 5.18 -6.36 20.42
C LEU A 347 4.43 -6.35 21.76
N ALA A 348 3.22 -6.91 21.81
CA ALA A 348 2.46 -7.00 23.05
C ALA A 348 3.17 -7.87 24.11
N ALA A 349 3.80 -8.98 23.70
CA ALA A 349 4.59 -9.82 24.60
C ALA A 349 5.82 -9.08 25.16
N ILE A 350 6.53 -8.31 24.32
CA ILE A 350 7.68 -7.48 24.72
C ILE A 350 7.24 -6.42 25.73
N ALA A 351 6.12 -5.74 25.47
CA ALA A 351 5.55 -4.70 26.33
C ALA A 351 4.89 -5.25 27.60
N GLY A 352 4.82 -6.57 27.81
CA GLY A 352 4.10 -7.18 28.93
C GLY A 352 2.58 -6.97 28.90
N ILE A 353 2.02 -6.61 27.73
CA ILE A 353 0.59 -6.36 27.52
C ILE A 353 -0.12 -7.69 27.27
N LYS A 354 -1.24 -7.92 27.97
CA LYS A 354 -2.10 -9.08 27.72
C LYS A 354 -2.83 -8.91 26.39
N PHE A 355 -2.81 -9.93 25.56
CA PHE A 355 -3.53 -9.98 24.28
C PHE A 355 -4.46 -11.21 24.21
N PRO A 356 -5.47 -11.21 23.31
CA PRO A 356 -6.45 -12.30 23.22
C PRO A 356 -5.83 -13.68 22.94
N THR A 357 -6.37 -14.72 23.57
CA THR A 357 -6.02 -16.12 23.29
C THR A 357 -6.82 -16.62 22.09
N GLY A 358 -6.36 -16.30 20.89
CA GLY A 358 -7.05 -16.68 19.64
C GLY A 358 -6.58 -15.91 18.42
N LEU A 359 -5.43 -15.23 18.51
CA LEU A 359 -4.82 -14.59 17.36
C LEU A 359 -4.26 -15.66 16.41
N ASP A 360 -4.39 -15.44 15.11
CA ASP A 360 -3.74 -16.28 14.09
C ASP A 360 -2.21 -16.15 14.13
N GLY A 361 -1.74 -15.00 14.62
CA GLY A 361 -0.34 -14.66 14.81
C GLY A 361 0.30 -15.36 16.01
N LYS A 362 1.62 -15.52 15.97
CA LYS A 362 2.41 -16.13 17.05
C LYS A 362 3.46 -15.14 17.55
N VAL A 363 3.82 -15.27 18.82
CA VAL A 363 4.92 -14.50 19.43
C VAL A 363 6.26 -14.99 18.88
N LEU A 364 7.14 -14.07 18.50
CA LEU A 364 8.40 -14.33 17.81
C LEU A 364 9.65 -14.06 18.67
N LEU A 365 9.66 -14.41 19.96
CA LEU A 365 10.80 -14.13 20.86
C LEU A 365 11.94 -15.17 20.83
N ASP A 366 11.71 -16.33 20.19
CA ASP A 366 12.63 -17.48 20.23
C ASP A 366 13.30 -17.79 18.88
#